data_AF-A0A8S3KB62-F1
#
_entry.id   AF-A0A8S3KB62-F1
#
_cell.length_a   1.000
_cell.length_b   1.000
_cell.length_c   1.000
_cell.angle_alpha   90.00
_cell.angle_beta   90.00
_cell.angle_gamma   90.00
#
_symmetry.space_group_name_H-M   'P 1'
#
loop_
_entity.id
_entity.type
_entity.pdbx_description
1 polymer ?
#
loop_
_entity_poly.entity_id
_entity_poly.type
_entity_poly.pdbx_seq_one_letter_code
_entity_poly.pdbx_strand_id
1 'polypeptide(L)'
;MLSEEWDDSNLDEDVKLERRLILQDNPIATESVIVVKDLVKAFNSEKKQSNGDRVYLAVNHLNFHVQKRACFGLLGANGAGKTTTFRMLINDIKSTSG
;
A
#
# COMPACT_ATOMS: atom_id res chain seq x y z
N MET A 1 16.24 3.10 14.74
CA MET A 1 15.45 2.41 13.70
C MET A 1 15.46 3.35 12.52
N LEU A 2 16.37 3.09 11.58
CA LEU A 2 16.65 4.02 10.48
C LEU A 2 15.41 4.10 9.60
N SER A 3 14.84 5.30 9.47
CA SER A 3 13.88 5.59 8.41
C SER A 3 14.56 5.25 7.09
N GLU A 4 14.13 4.19 6.43
CA GLU A 4 14.38 4.07 4.99
C GLU A 4 13.82 5.35 4.36
N GLU A 5 14.72 6.21 3.89
CA GLU A 5 14.33 7.34 3.06
C GLU A 5 13.78 6.76 1.77
N TRP A 6 12.46 6.70 1.67
CA TRP A 6 11.80 6.34 0.43
C TRP A 6 12.21 7.37 -0.63
N ASP A 7 12.74 6.88 -1.75
CA ASP A 7 13.03 7.73 -2.90
C ASP A 7 11.69 8.16 -3.54
N ASP A 8 11.10 9.17 -2.93
CA ASP A 8 9.86 9.78 -3.39
C ASP A 8 10.15 10.73 -4.57
N SER A 9 11.40 10.91 -5.02
CA SER A 9 11.75 11.91 -6.05
C SER A 9 10.92 11.80 -7.34
N ASN A 10 10.48 10.57 -7.68
CA ASN A 10 9.69 10.27 -8.86
C ASN A 10 8.17 10.22 -8.61
N LEU A 11 7.70 10.52 -7.39
CA LEU A 11 6.28 10.57 -7.06
C LEU A 11 5.71 11.97 -7.30
N ASP A 12 4.42 12.00 -7.63
CA ASP A 12 3.64 13.23 -7.71
C ASP A 12 3.50 13.85 -6.31
N GLU A 13 3.41 15.19 -6.26
CA GLU A 13 3.40 15.95 -5.00
C GLU A 13 2.19 15.64 -4.11
N ASP A 14 1.03 15.34 -4.71
CA ASP A 14 -0.17 14.95 -3.99
C ASP A 14 -0.02 13.57 -3.33
N VAL A 15 0.64 12.62 -4.00
CA VAL A 15 0.97 11.29 -3.45
C VAL A 15 1.93 11.42 -2.27
N LYS A 16 2.97 12.25 -2.39
CA LYS A 16 3.90 12.54 -1.28
C LYS A 16 3.19 13.15 -0.09
N LEU A 17 2.30 14.11 -0.34
CA LEU A 17 1.54 14.78 0.70
C LEU A 17 0.61 13.79 1.41
N GLU A 18 -0.13 12.97 0.66
CA GLU A 18 -1.03 11.97 1.21
C GLU A 18 -0.26 10.98 2.10
N ARG A 19 0.87 10.45 1.62
CA ARG A 19 1.74 9.57 2.39
C ARG A 19 2.17 10.23 3.70
N ARG A 20 2.64 11.47 3.65
CA ARG A 20 3.06 12.21 4.86
C ARG A 20 1.91 12.41 5.84
N LEU A 21 0.72 12.75 5.36
CA LEU A 21 -0.47 12.96 6.20
C LEU A 21 -0.86 11.68 6.96
N ILE A 22 -0.79 10.53 6.29
CA ILE A 22 -1.14 9.23 6.87
C ILE A 22 -0.07 8.74 7.84
N LEU A 23 1.21 8.86 7.47
CA LEU A 23 2.30 8.38 8.32
C LEU A 23 2.44 9.18 9.61
N GLN A 24 2.12 10.47 9.56
CA GLN A 24 2.14 11.37 10.73
C GLN A 24 0.86 11.29 11.58
N ASP A 25 -0.06 10.36 11.30
CA ASP A 25 -1.35 10.18 11.99
C ASP A 25 -2.12 11.50 12.14
N ASN A 26 -2.15 12.30 11.07
CA ASN A 26 -2.72 13.64 11.09
C ASN A 26 -4.25 13.59 11.31
N PRO A 27 -4.85 14.47 12.14
CA PRO A 27 -6.29 14.56 12.35
C PRO A 27 -7.15 14.66 11.08
N ILE A 28 -6.63 15.15 9.95
CA ILE A 28 -7.37 15.19 8.67
C ILE A 28 -7.72 13.76 8.19
N ALA A 29 -6.91 12.76 8.52
CA ALA A 29 -7.24 11.36 8.28
C ALA A 29 -8.42 10.86 9.16
N THR A 30 -8.78 11.55 10.24
CA THR A 30 -9.84 11.10 11.18
C THR A 30 -11.26 11.23 10.62
N GLU A 31 -11.47 12.07 9.59
CA GLU A 31 -12.73 12.10 8.83
C GLU A 31 -12.80 11.02 7.73
N SER A 32 -11.73 10.23 7.59
CA SER A 32 -11.66 9.16 6.60
C SER A 32 -12.38 7.91 7.09
N VAL A 33 -13.09 7.27 6.18
CA VAL A 33 -13.75 5.98 6.43
C VAL A 33 -12.81 4.80 6.21
N ILE A 34 -11.74 5.00 5.44
CA ILE A 34 -10.68 4.02 5.21
C ILE A 34 -9.35 4.77 5.34
N VAL A 35 -8.43 4.21 6.12
CA VAL A 35 -7.03 4.64 6.18
C VAL A 35 -6.17 3.41 5.92
N VAL A 36 -5.32 3.50 4.91
CA VAL A 36 -4.35 2.46 4.55
C VAL A 36 -2.98 3.02 4.83
N LYS A 37 -2.27 2.40 5.79
CA LYS A 37 -0.97 2.84 6.26
C LYS A 37 0.04 1.72 6.04
N ASP A 38 1.10 2.02 5.28
CA ASP A 38 2.20 1.11 4.96
C ASP A 38 1.77 -0.33 4.62
N LEU A 39 0.70 -0.46 3.83
CA LEU A 39 0.15 -1.77 3.51
C LEU A 39 1.09 -2.51 2.56
N VAL A 40 1.49 -3.72 2.96
CA VAL A 40 2.39 -4.59 2.19
C VAL A 40 1.75 -5.93 1.95
N LYS A 41 1.93 -6.46 0.74
CA LYS A 41 1.66 -7.87 0.44
C LYS A 41 2.81 -8.50 -0.33
N ALA A 42 3.41 -9.50 0.29
CA ALA A 42 4.35 -10.42 -0.34
C ALA A 42 3.72 -11.81 -0.51
N PHE A 43 3.98 -12.44 -1.65
CA PHE A 43 3.64 -13.84 -1.91
C PHE A 43 4.90 -14.64 -2.12
N ASN A 44 4.95 -15.83 -1.53
CA ASN A 44 5.99 -16.80 -1.82
C ASN A 44 5.61 -17.54 -3.11
N SER A 45 6.54 -17.57 -4.06
CA SER A 45 6.40 -18.35 -5.29
C SER A 45 6.75 -19.80 -5.02
N GLU A 46 5.89 -20.71 -5.46
CA GLU A 46 6.15 -22.16 -5.41
C GLU A 46 7.37 -22.57 -6.25
N LYS A 47 7.70 -21.79 -7.29
CA LYS A 47 8.90 -22.01 -8.09
C LYS A 47 10.13 -21.54 -7.32
N LYS A 48 10.96 -22.49 -6.90
CA LYS A 48 12.28 -22.25 -6.30
C LYS A 48 13.23 -21.61 -7.32
N GLN A 49 14.02 -20.64 -6.89
CA GLN A 49 15.17 -20.15 -7.64
C GLN A 49 16.43 -20.90 -7.19
N SER A 50 17.48 -20.85 -8.00
CA SER A 50 18.77 -21.49 -7.71
C SER A 50 19.39 -21.05 -6.37
N ASN A 51 18.95 -19.91 -5.82
CA ASN A 51 19.43 -19.34 -4.56
C ASN A 51 18.34 -19.18 -3.48
N GLY A 52 17.22 -19.93 -3.56
CA GLY A 52 16.18 -19.96 -2.52
C GLY A 52 14.76 -19.66 -2.98
N ASP A 53 13.89 -19.36 -2.02
CA ASP A 53 12.49 -19.01 -2.29
C ASP A 53 12.39 -17.65 -2.98
N ARG A 54 11.53 -17.57 -4.00
CA ARG A 54 11.25 -16.31 -4.68
C ARG A 54 10.07 -15.63 -4.00
N VAL A 55 10.30 -14.43 -3.47
CA VAL A 55 9.24 -13.57 -2.96
C VAL A 55 8.82 -12.57 -4.03
N TYR A 56 7.51 -12.42 -4.23
CA TYR A 56 6.91 -11.42 -5.11
C TYR A 56 6.13 -10.40 -4.29
N LEU A 57 6.54 -9.14 -4.37
CA LEU A 57 5.87 -8.02 -3.71
C LEU A 57 4.72 -7.52 -4.59
N ALA A 58 3.49 -7.89 -4.22
CA ALA A 58 2.29 -7.51 -4.96
C ALA A 58 1.78 -6.12 -4.57
N VAL A 59 2.05 -5.69 -3.34
CA VAL A 59 1.75 -4.34 -2.83
C VAL A 59 2.94 -3.92 -1.95
N ASN A 60 3.46 -2.72 -2.17
CA ASN A 60 4.70 -2.23 -1.56
C ASN A 60 4.45 -0.89 -0.86
N HIS A 61 4.30 -0.91 0.46
CA HIS A 61 4.12 0.27 1.33
C HIS A 61 3.08 1.27 0.81
N LEU A 62 1.90 0.75 0.48
CA LEU A 62 0.80 1.55 -0.03
C LEU A 62 0.20 2.40 1.10
N ASN A 63 0.09 3.71 0.86
CA ASN A 63 -0.47 4.69 1.77
C ASN A 63 -1.54 5.49 1.04
N PHE A 64 -2.80 5.44 1.49
CA PHE A 64 -3.87 6.33 1.04
C PHE A 64 -5.01 6.38 2.05
N HIS A 65 -5.88 7.38 1.93
CA HIS A 65 -7.10 7.44 2.73
C HIS A 65 -8.33 7.72 1.85
N VAL A 66 -9.50 7.31 2.32
CA VAL A 66 -10.78 7.59 1.64
C VAL A 66 -11.65 8.41 2.58
N GLN A 67 -11.89 9.65 2.19
CA GLN A 67 -12.76 10.55 2.93
C GLN A 67 -14.21 10.07 2.90
N LYS A 68 -14.97 10.38 3.96
CA LYS A 68 -16.41 10.12 3.97
C LYS A 68 -17.07 10.79 2.76
N ARG A 69 -17.99 10.06 2.10
CA ARG A 69 -18.74 10.53 0.91
C ARG A 69 -17.88 10.67 -0.36
N ALA A 70 -16.62 10.22 -0.37
CA ALA A 70 -15.80 10.15 -1.58
C ALA A 70 -16.11 8.90 -2.41
N CYS A 71 -15.97 9.02 -3.74
CA CYS A 71 -15.91 7.88 -4.64
C CYS A 71 -14.43 7.59 -4.94
N PHE A 72 -13.93 6.44 -4.50
CA PHE A 72 -12.53 6.05 -4.68
C PHE A 72 -12.37 4.97 -5.76
N GLY A 73 -11.42 5.17 -6.67
CA GLY A 73 -11.06 4.19 -7.69
C GLY A 73 -9.55 3.97 -7.71
N LEU A 74 -9.12 2.70 -7.62
CA LEU A 74 -7.71 2.32 -7.73
C LEU A 74 -7.44 1.81 -9.16
N LEU A 75 -6.69 2.59 -9.93
CA LEU A 75 -6.42 2.34 -11.36
C LEU A 75 -4.95 1.96 -11.59
N GLY A 76 -4.66 1.28 -12.70
CA GLY A 76 -3.30 0.85 -13.06
C GLY A 76 -3.29 -0.37 -13.97
N ALA A 77 -2.12 -0.75 -14.49
CA ALA A 77 -1.96 -1.90 -15.38
C ALA A 77 -2.23 -3.26 -14.69
N ASN A 78 -2.38 -4.32 -15.48
CA ASN A 78 -2.49 -5.69 -14.95
C ASN A 78 -1.23 -6.06 -14.15
N GLY A 79 -1.43 -6.67 -12.99
CA GLY A 79 -0.33 -7.00 -12.07
C GLY A 79 0.11 -5.86 -11.13
N ALA A 80 -0.43 -4.65 -11.25
CA ALA A 80 -0.06 -3.52 -10.38
C ALA A 80 -0.53 -3.63 -8.90
N GLY A 81 -1.21 -4.71 -8.52
CA GLY A 81 -1.65 -4.93 -7.12
C GLY A 81 -3.10 -4.54 -6.79
N LYS A 82 -3.87 -3.95 -7.71
CA LYS A 82 -5.27 -3.48 -7.46
C LYS A 82 -6.17 -4.48 -6.73
N THR A 83 -6.37 -5.67 -7.32
CA THR A 83 -7.23 -6.71 -6.73
C THR A 83 -6.67 -7.21 -5.40
N THR A 84 -5.35 -7.32 -5.29
CA THR A 84 -4.66 -7.71 -4.05
C THR A 84 -4.94 -6.71 -2.94
N THR A 85 -4.86 -5.40 -3.22
CA THR A 85 -5.21 -4.33 -2.28
C THR A 85 -6.65 -4.46 -1.81
N PHE A 86 -7.62 -4.55 -2.73
CA PHE A 86 -9.03 -4.68 -2.33
C PHE A 86 -9.29 -5.94 -1.50
N ARG A 87 -8.69 -7.07 -1.84
CA ARG A 87 -8.80 -8.31 -1.05
C ARG A 87 -8.24 -8.15 0.38
N MET A 88 -7.19 -7.36 0.56
CA MET A 88 -6.70 -7.02 1.90
C MET A 88 -7.67 -6.14 2.67
N LEU A 89 -8.26 -5.12 2.02
CA LEU A 89 -9.20 -4.20 2.66
C LEU A 89 -10.49 -4.88 3.14
N ILE A 90 -10.98 -5.87 2.38
CA ILE A 90 -12.15 -6.67 2.78
C ILE A 90 -11.77 -7.87 3.66
N ASN A 91 -10.49 -7.98 4.05
CA ASN A 91 -9.94 -9.07 4.86
C ASN A 91 -10.09 -10.49 4.25
N ASP A 92 -10.24 -10.58 2.92
CA ASP A 92 -10.24 -11.85 2.16
C ASP A 92 -8.84 -12.47 2.12
N ILE A 93 -7.80 -11.64 2.10
CA ILE A 93 -6.40 -12.06 2.28
C ILE A 93 -5.73 -11.22 3.37
N LYS A 94 -4.86 -11.84 4.18
CA LYS A 94 -4.05 -11.08 5.14
C LYS A 94 -2.94 -10.29 4.46
N SER A 95 -2.70 -9.08 4.95
CA SER A 95 -1.49 -8.32 4.67
C SER A 95 -0.25 -9.07 5.18
N THR A 96 0.91 -8.74 4.61
CA THR A 96 2.20 -9.18 5.15
C THR A 96 2.64 -8.24 6.28
N SER A 97 2.39 -6.94 6.14
CA SER A 97 2.58 -5.92 7.17
C SER A 97 1.70 -4.70 6.86
N GLY A 98 1.70 -3.74 7.80
CA GLY A 98 0.80 -2.57 7.78
C GLY A 98 -0.47 -2.83 8.58
#